data_AF-A0A932JMS7-F1
#
_entry.id   AF-A0A932JMS7-F1
#
_cell.length_a   1.000
_cell.length_b   1.000
_cell.length_c   1.000
_cell.angle_alpha   90.00
_cell.angle_beta   90.00
_cell.angle_gamma   90.00
#
_symmetry.space_group_name_H-M   'P 1'
#
loop_
_entity.id
_entity.type
_entity.pdbx_description
1 polymer ?
#
loop_
_entity_poly.entity_id
_entity_poly.type
_entity_poly.pdbx_seq_one_letter_code
_entity_poly.pdbx_strand_id
1 'polypeptide(L)'
;MTPYPFLFEPSLHSKVWGGRAMETILHKYLPPNEPIGESWEIYSGNKIANGEFSGRTLEEITEQFPKEMTGKETATDGFPLLIKFLDAQDWLSVQVHPDDALAQELE
;
A
#
# COMPACT_ATOMS: atom_id res chain seq x y z
N MET A 1 8.37 -15.11 14.58
CA MET A 1 8.14 -16.06 13.45
C MET A 1 9.46 -16.36 12.73
N THR A 2 9.52 -17.33 11.80
CA THR A 2 10.63 -17.40 10.83
C THR A 2 10.28 -16.54 9.62
N PRO A 3 10.97 -15.41 9.38
CA PRO A 3 10.60 -14.51 8.30
C PRO A 3 10.90 -15.13 6.94
N TYR A 4 10.00 -14.90 5.99
CA TYR A 4 10.17 -15.18 4.58
C TYR A 4 9.72 -13.96 3.76
N PRO A 5 10.17 -13.81 2.50
CA PRO A 5 9.73 -12.69 1.67
C PRO A 5 8.22 -12.76 1.40
N PHE A 6 7.48 -11.77 1.88
CA PHE A 6 6.06 -11.61 1.57
C PHE A 6 5.91 -11.02 0.17
N LEU A 7 5.11 -11.69 -0.65
CA LEU A 7 4.55 -11.15 -1.87
C LEU A 7 3.17 -10.59 -1.54
N PHE A 8 2.82 -9.44 -2.09
CA PHE A 8 1.55 -8.79 -1.82
C PHE A 8 0.69 -8.68 -3.08
N GLU A 9 -0.62 -8.80 -2.91
CA GLU A 9 -1.59 -8.46 -3.95
C GLU A 9 -1.75 -6.93 -3.98
N PRO A 10 -1.46 -6.24 -5.11
CA PRO A 10 -1.59 -4.79 -5.18
C PRO A 10 -3.06 -4.36 -5.17
N SER A 11 -3.35 -3.23 -4.54
CA SER A 11 -4.66 -2.57 -4.66
C SER A 11 -4.61 -1.49 -5.73
N LEU A 12 -5.41 -1.63 -6.78
CA LEU A 12 -5.42 -0.72 -7.93
C LEU A 12 -6.53 0.32 -7.76
N HIS A 13 -6.18 1.59 -7.97
CA HIS A 13 -7.11 2.69 -7.81
C HIS A 13 -7.21 3.55 -9.07
N SER A 14 -8.42 3.63 -9.61
CA SER A 14 -8.76 4.51 -10.73
C SER A 14 -8.71 5.98 -10.31
N LYS A 15 -8.15 6.83 -11.18
CA LYS A 15 -8.00 8.28 -10.98
C LYS A 15 -8.23 9.00 -12.30
N VAL A 16 -8.81 10.20 -12.23
CA VAL A 16 -9.07 11.02 -13.42
C VAL A 16 -7.80 11.40 -14.19
N TRP A 17 -6.68 11.54 -13.49
CA TRP A 17 -5.34 11.79 -14.03
C TRP A 17 -4.55 10.50 -14.31
N GLY A 18 -5.18 9.34 -14.07
CA GLY A 18 -4.56 8.03 -14.19
C GLY A 18 -4.37 7.58 -15.64
N GLY A 19 -3.60 6.53 -15.82
CA GLY A 19 -3.23 6.02 -17.13
C GLY A 19 -3.23 4.50 -17.22
N ARG A 20 -2.42 4.01 -18.16
CA ARG A 20 -2.18 2.58 -18.39
C ARG A 20 -0.69 2.25 -18.55
N ALA A 21 0.20 3.18 -18.22
CA ALA A 21 1.65 2.98 -18.37
C ALA A 21 2.18 1.85 -17.46
N MET A 22 1.50 1.56 -16.35
CA MET A 22 1.87 0.44 -15.48
C MET A 22 1.74 -0.94 -16.16
N GLU A 23 0.91 -1.09 -17.20
CA GLU A 23 0.84 -2.34 -17.98
C GLU A 23 2.13 -2.61 -18.74
N THR A 24 2.75 -1.57 -19.27
CA THR A 24 3.92 -1.70 -20.14
C THR A 24 5.23 -1.62 -19.36
N ILE A 25 5.32 -0.72 -18.38
CA ILE A 25 6.54 -0.47 -17.59
C ILE A 25 6.71 -1.48 -16.47
N LEU A 26 5.62 -1.79 -15.76
CA LEU A 26 5.62 -2.65 -14.57
C LEU A 26 4.98 -4.01 -14.83
N HIS A 27 4.52 -4.26 -16.06
CA HIS A 27 3.85 -5.51 -16.47
C HIS A 27 2.67 -5.88 -15.58
N LYS A 28 1.94 -4.88 -15.07
CA LYS A 28 0.77 -5.10 -14.20
C LYS A 28 -0.46 -5.42 -15.05
N TYR A 29 -1.31 -6.30 -14.52
CA TYR A 29 -2.64 -6.51 -15.05
C TYR A 29 -3.58 -5.44 -14.48
N LEU A 30 -4.13 -4.59 -15.35
CA LEU A 30 -5.07 -3.55 -14.95
C LEU A 30 -6.50 -3.90 -15.39
N PRO A 31 -7.54 -3.49 -14.64
CA PRO A 31 -8.91 -3.55 -15.11
C PRO A 31 -9.06 -2.89 -16.49
N PRO A 32 -9.85 -3.47 -17.41
CA PRO A 32 -10.03 -2.91 -18.74
C PRO A 32 -10.80 -1.59 -18.65
N ASN A 33 -10.41 -0.61 -19.48
CA ASN A 33 -11.09 0.68 -19.65
C ASN A 33 -11.12 1.60 -18.40
N GLU A 34 -10.27 1.35 -17.41
CA GLU A 34 -10.09 2.25 -16.27
C GLU A 34 -8.76 3.02 -16.35
N PRO A 35 -8.74 4.34 -16.06
CA PRO A 35 -7.52 5.10 -15.89
C PRO A 35 -6.94 4.85 -14.50
N ILE A 36 -6.02 3.89 -14.38
CA ILE A 36 -5.42 3.55 -13.09
C ILE A 36 -4.32 4.56 -12.78
N GLY A 37 -4.50 5.34 -11.72
CA GLY A 37 -3.51 6.33 -11.29
C GLY A 37 -2.63 5.84 -10.16
N GLU A 38 -3.13 4.94 -9.29
CA GLU A 38 -2.36 4.42 -8.17
C GLU A 38 -2.39 2.90 -8.13
N SER A 39 -1.24 2.29 -7.83
CA SER A 39 -1.12 0.90 -7.43
C SER A 39 -0.48 0.84 -6.06
N TRP A 40 -1.25 0.44 -5.04
CA TRP A 40 -0.79 0.36 -3.66
C TRP A 40 -0.16 -1.01 -3.45
N GLU A 41 1.16 -1.01 -3.26
CA GLU A 41 1.98 -2.22 -3.16
C GLU A 41 2.15 -2.68 -1.72
N ILE A 42 2.26 -1.73 -0.78
CA ILE A 42 2.41 -1.99 0.66
C ILE A 42 1.56 -0.99 1.44
N TYR A 43 0.63 -1.49 2.24
CA TYR A 43 -0.11 -0.79 3.30
C TYR A 43 -0.76 -1.80 4.25
N SER A 44 -1.27 -1.35 5.40
CA SER A 44 -1.87 -2.23 6.43
C SER A 44 -2.88 -3.23 5.87
N GLY A 45 -3.73 -2.82 4.91
CA GLY A 45 -4.73 -3.69 4.30
C GLY A 45 -4.24 -4.59 3.15
N ASN A 46 -2.97 -4.52 2.72
CA ASN A 46 -2.49 -5.42 1.65
C ASN A 46 -2.52 -6.87 2.10
N LYS A 47 -3.01 -7.74 1.22
CA LYS A 47 -3.02 -9.20 1.43
C LYS A 47 -1.71 -9.84 1.00
N ILE A 48 -1.23 -10.75 1.82
CA ILE A 48 -0.08 -11.61 1.50
C ILE A 48 -0.54 -12.68 0.50
N ALA A 49 0.21 -12.84 -0.59
CA ALA A 49 -0.10 -13.74 -1.71
C ALA A 49 0.60 -15.10 -1.64
N ASN A 50 1.49 -15.31 -0.66
CA ASN A 50 2.35 -16.50 -0.61
C ASN A 50 2.64 -17.01 0.81
N GLY A 51 3.01 -18.29 0.87
CA GLY A 51 3.49 -18.94 2.08
C GLY A 51 2.41 -19.15 3.14
N GLU A 52 2.85 -19.33 4.38
CA GLU A 52 1.99 -19.67 5.53
C GLU A 52 0.93 -18.60 5.84
N PHE A 53 1.26 -17.33 5.62
CA PHE A 53 0.37 -16.20 5.91
C PHE A 53 -0.47 -15.75 4.70
N SER A 54 -0.50 -16.54 3.63
CA SER A 54 -1.30 -16.21 2.44
C SER A 54 -2.76 -15.94 2.80
N GLY A 55 -3.33 -14.88 2.24
CA GLY A 55 -4.71 -14.43 2.48
C GLY A 55 -4.88 -13.50 3.67
N ARG A 56 -3.89 -13.40 4.56
CA ARG A 56 -3.88 -12.46 5.70
C ARG A 56 -3.43 -11.07 5.29
N THR A 57 -3.86 -10.06 6.03
CA THR A 57 -3.45 -8.67 5.79
C THR A 57 -2.12 -8.36 6.48
N LEU A 58 -1.41 -7.34 5.98
CA LEU A 58 -0.19 -6.84 6.62
C LEU A 58 -0.45 -6.34 8.05
N GLU A 59 -1.63 -5.79 8.31
CA GLU A 59 -2.12 -5.38 9.62
C GLU A 59 -2.20 -6.57 10.58
N GLU A 60 -2.89 -7.64 10.19
CA GLU A 60 -3.03 -8.85 11.02
C GLU A 60 -1.66 -9.47 11.38
N ILE A 61 -0.69 -9.41 10.46
CA ILE A 61 0.68 -9.88 10.72
C ILE A 61 1.44 -8.91 11.62
N THR A 62 1.25 -7.61 11.42
CA THR A 62 1.89 -6.56 12.23
C THR A 62 1.40 -6.58 13.67
N GLU A 63 0.10 -6.82 13.89
CA GLU A 63 -0.47 -6.99 15.23
C GLU A 63 0.03 -8.26 15.92
N GLN A 64 0.16 -9.36 15.16
CA GLN A 64 0.61 -10.63 15.72
C GLN A 64 2.12 -10.67 16.00
N PHE A 65 2.93 -9.99 15.17
CA PHE A 65 4.40 -9.99 15.23
C PHE A 65 4.98 -8.56 15.12
N PRO A 66 4.64 -7.64 16.05
CA PRO A 66 4.99 -6.23 15.92
C PRO A 66 6.50 -5.99 15.88
N LYS A 67 7.26 -6.76 16.66
CA LYS A 67 8.72 -6.62 16.74
C LYS A 67 9.41 -7.04 15.46
N GLU A 68 8.98 -8.15 14.86
CA GLU A 68 9.54 -8.62 13.59
C GLU A 68 9.15 -7.73 12.42
N MET A 69 7.96 -7.13 12.44
CA MET A 69 7.46 -6.31 11.34
C MET A 69 7.93 -4.86 11.39
N THR A 70 8.04 -4.27 12.59
CA THR A 70 8.29 -2.83 12.78
C THR A 70 9.54 -2.52 13.61
N GLY A 71 10.16 -3.53 14.23
CA GLY A 71 11.23 -3.33 15.20
C GLY A 71 10.78 -2.84 16.56
N LYS A 72 9.47 -2.61 16.77
CA LYS A 72 8.88 -2.15 18.04
C LYS A 72 8.14 -3.27 18.74
N GLU A 73 8.14 -3.27 20.08
CA GLU A 73 7.43 -4.29 20.88
C GLU A 73 5.90 -4.26 20.69
N THR A 74 5.36 -3.12 20.27
CA THR A 74 3.95 -2.93 19.95
C THR A 74 3.81 -2.13 18.65
N ALA A 75 2.73 -2.39 17.92
CA ALA A 75 2.35 -1.66 16.71
C ALA A 75 0.91 -1.18 16.84
N THR A 76 0.68 -0.19 17.72
CA THR A 76 -0.66 0.32 18.04
C THR A 76 -1.34 1.02 16.87
N ASP A 77 -0.55 1.57 15.94
CA ASP A 77 -1.03 2.33 14.79
C ASP A 77 -0.91 1.52 13.48
N GLY A 78 -0.77 0.20 13.59
CA GLY A 78 -0.58 -0.70 12.45
C GLY A 78 0.79 -0.55 11.78
N PHE A 79 0.84 -0.87 10.47
CA PHE A 79 2.08 -0.77 9.69
C PHE A 79 2.33 0.69 9.28
N PRO A 80 3.54 1.25 9.51
CA PRO A 80 3.75 2.70 9.50
C PRO A 80 3.94 3.32 8.12
N LEU A 81 3.90 2.54 7.03
CA LEU A 81 4.23 3.01 5.69
C LEU A 81 3.18 2.62 4.66
N LEU A 82 3.06 3.49 3.66
CA LEU A 82 2.27 3.29 2.45
C LEU A 82 3.20 3.45 1.23
N ILE A 83 3.30 2.42 0.40
CA ILE A 83 4.15 2.41 -0.80
C ILE A 83 3.26 2.21 -2.02
N LYS A 84 3.43 3.09 -3.01
CA LYS A 84 2.62 3.11 -4.22
C LYS A 84 3.46 3.35 -5.47
N PHE A 85 2.99 2.83 -6.60
CA PHE A 85 3.31 3.38 -7.92
C PHE A 85 2.23 4.38 -8.33
N LEU A 86 2.66 5.47 -8.97
CA LEU A 86 1.78 6.48 -9.53
C LEU A 86 1.96 6.56 -11.04
N ASP A 87 0.85 6.54 -11.77
CA ASP A 87 0.80 6.82 -13.20
C ASP A 87 0.06 8.15 -13.41
N ALA A 88 0.83 9.24 -13.38
CA ALA A 88 0.34 10.60 -13.50
C ALA A 88 0.38 11.07 -14.97
N GLN A 89 -0.73 10.90 -15.69
CA GLN A 89 -0.90 11.33 -17.09
C GLN A 89 -1.44 12.76 -17.24
N ASP A 90 -1.86 13.38 -16.15
CA ASP A 90 -2.29 14.78 -16.08
C ASP A 90 -1.84 15.40 -14.75
N TRP A 91 -2.06 16.70 -14.59
CA TRP A 91 -1.74 17.45 -13.38
C TRP A 91 -2.52 16.95 -12.17
N LEU A 92 -1.79 16.71 -11.09
CA LEU A 92 -2.37 16.52 -9.75
C LEU A 92 -2.49 17.87 -9.05
N SER A 93 -3.34 17.92 -8.02
CA SER A 93 -3.46 19.10 -7.18
C SER A 93 -2.14 19.40 -6.45
N VAL A 94 -1.90 20.68 -6.16
CA VAL A 94 -0.89 21.09 -5.19
C VAL A 94 -1.39 20.71 -3.80
N GLN A 95 -0.57 19.99 -3.03
CA GLN A 95 -0.94 19.43 -1.73
C GLN A 95 0.11 19.78 -0.67
N VAL A 96 -0.34 19.88 0.57
CA VAL A 96 0.51 20.01 1.77
C VAL A 96 0.05 18.93 2.74
N HIS A 97 1.00 18.14 3.25
CA HIS A 97 0.70 17.12 4.26
C HIS A 97 0.93 17.70 5.66
N PRO A 98 -0.01 17.51 6.61
CA PRO A 98 0.22 17.85 8.00
C PRO A 98 1.30 16.95 8.61
N ASP A 99 1.88 17.38 9.73
CA ASP A 99 2.61 16.48 10.62
C ASP A 99 1.63 15.64 11.46
N ASP A 100 2.17 14.73 12.27
CA ASP A 100 1.36 13.79 13.07
C ASP A 100 0.41 14.52 14.04
N ALA A 101 0.86 15.62 14.66
CA ALA A 101 0.07 16.36 15.63
C ALA A 101 -1.12 17.07 14.98
N LEU A 102 -0.89 17.75 13.85
CA LEU A 102 -1.94 18.42 13.11
C LEU A 102 -2.88 17.43 12.41
N ALA A 103 -2.38 16.28 11.96
CA ALA A 103 -3.22 15.22 11.40
C ALA A 103 -4.26 14.74 12.43
N GLN A 104 -3.83 14.49 13.67
CA GLN A 104 -4.71 14.05 14.75
C GLN A 104 -5.76 15.11 15.16
N GLU A 105 -5.46 16.40 14.99
CA GLU A 105 -6.42 17.47 15.25
C GLU A 105 -7.53 17.55 14.18
N LEU A 106 -7.23 17.12 12.95
CA LEU A 106 -8.11 17.29 11.78
C LEU A 106 -8.96 16.05 11.44
N GLU A 107 -8.63 14.86 11.98
CA GLU A 107 -9.43 13.61 11.84
C GLU A 107 -10.71 13.61 12.69
#